data_AF-L5L3W8-F1
#
_entry.id   AF-L5L3W8-F1
#
_cell.length_a   1.000
_cell.length_b   1.000
_cell.length_c   1.000
_cell.angle_alpha   90.00
_cell.angle_beta   90.00
_cell.angle_gamma   90.00
#
_symmetry.space_group_name_H-M   'P 1'
#
loop_
_entity.id
_entity.type
_entity.pdbx_description
1 polymer ?
#
loop_
_entity_poly.entity_id
_entity_poly.type
_entity_poly.pdbx_seq_one_letter_code
_entity_poly.pdbx_strand_id
1 'polypeptide(L)'
;MFSRNHRSRVTVARGSALEMEFKRGRFRLSLFSDPPEDTELQRKLDHEIRMREGACKLLAACSQREQALEATKSLLVCNSRILSYMGELQRRKEAQVLEKTGRRPSDSGPPAERSPCRGRVCISDLRIPLMWKDTEYFKNKGDLHRWAVFLLLQLGEDIQDTDMVLVDRTLTDISFQNNLLFTEAGPDFELRLELYGACVEEEGALAGAPKRLATKLSSSLGRSSGRRVRASLESAGGSGSSPILLPTPAVGGPRYHLLAHTTLTLAAVQDGFRTHDLTLTSHEENPTWLPLYGSVCCRLVAQPLCMTQPTASGSLRVQETRVRAGELEQAAGRPFTLSISNQYGEDELRHTLQTESRGALQSWMEALWQLFFDMSQWKQCCDEIMKIETPAPRKPPQVLAKQGSLYHEMGK
;
A
#
# COMPACT_ATOMS: atom_id res chain seq x y z
N MET A 1 -38.21 -20.73 26.95
CA MET A 1 -37.95 -22.14 26.58
C MET A 1 -37.13 -22.16 25.30
N PHE A 2 -35.91 -22.71 25.38
CA PHE A 2 -34.95 -22.80 24.28
C PHE A 2 -35.39 -23.84 23.23
N SER A 3 -35.13 -23.59 21.94
CA SER A 3 -34.99 -24.67 20.96
C SER A 3 -33.89 -24.36 19.92
N ARG A 4 -33.16 -25.42 19.56
CA ARG A 4 -31.83 -25.54 18.94
C ARG A 4 -31.78 -25.26 17.43
N ASN A 5 -30.66 -24.67 17.00
CA ASN A 5 -29.91 -24.84 15.74
C ASN A 5 -30.58 -25.65 14.61
N HIS A 6 -30.97 -24.98 13.52
CA HIS A 6 -31.19 -25.61 12.22
C HIS A 6 -29.96 -25.43 11.32
N ARG A 7 -29.10 -26.46 11.24
CA ARG A 7 -28.05 -26.56 10.21
C ARG A 7 -28.69 -27.13 8.95
N SER A 8 -28.96 -26.29 7.96
CA SER A 8 -29.33 -26.73 6.61
C SER A 8 -28.12 -27.37 5.95
N ARG A 9 -28.08 -28.70 5.91
CA ARG A 9 -27.02 -29.47 5.26
C ARG A 9 -27.49 -29.82 3.85
N VAL A 10 -27.01 -29.09 2.85
CA VAL A 10 -27.31 -29.39 1.43
C VAL A 10 -26.60 -30.68 1.04
N THR A 11 -27.36 -31.75 0.82
CA THR A 11 -26.88 -33.02 0.27
C THR A 11 -26.92 -32.97 -1.26
N VAL A 12 -25.76 -33.07 -1.90
CA VAL A 12 -25.64 -33.20 -3.36
C VAL A 12 -25.93 -34.65 -3.75
N ALA A 13 -26.92 -34.85 -4.63
CA ALA A 13 -27.31 -36.18 -5.11
C ALA A 13 -26.19 -36.84 -5.92
N ARG A 14 -26.00 -38.13 -5.70
CA ARG A 14 -24.94 -38.93 -6.34
C ARG A 14 -25.27 -39.11 -7.83
N GLY A 15 -24.43 -38.60 -8.73
CA GLY A 15 -24.63 -38.56 -10.18
C GLY A 15 -25.19 -37.25 -10.73
N SER A 16 -25.40 -36.22 -9.89
CA SER A 16 -25.84 -34.90 -10.37
C SER A 16 -24.76 -34.18 -11.17
N ALA A 17 -25.18 -33.29 -12.08
CA ALA A 17 -24.28 -32.40 -12.81
C ALA A 17 -23.34 -31.63 -11.87
N LEU A 18 -23.85 -31.22 -10.70
CA LEU A 18 -23.08 -30.56 -9.65
C LEU A 18 -21.95 -31.43 -9.09
N GLU A 19 -22.19 -32.74 -8.82
CA GLU A 19 -21.14 -33.67 -8.37
C GLU A 19 -20.09 -33.94 -9.47
N MET A 20 -20.53 -33.97 -10.73
CA MET A 20 -19.65 -34.16 -11.89
C MET A 20 -18.72 -32.96 -12.11
N GLU A 21 -19.17 -31.75 -11.78
CA GLU A 21 -18.33 -30.54 -11.80
C GLU A 21 -17.33 -30.48 -10.65
N PHE A 22 -17.69 -30.92 -9.44
CA PHE A 22 -16.75 -31.10 -8.32
C PHE A 22 -15.58 -32.04 -8.69
N LYS A 23 -15.85 -33.11 -9.45
CA LYS A 23 -14.82 -34.06 -9.91
C LYS A 23 -13.90 -33.52 -11.01
N ARG A 24 -14.32 -32.47 -11.74
CA ARG A 24 -13.55 -31.89 -12.84
C ARG A 24 -12.62 -30.73 -12.41
N GLY A 25 -12.59 -30.37 -11.12
CA GLY A 25 -11.69 -29.34 -10.60
C GLY A 25 -11.90 -27.95 -11.22
N ARG A 26 -13.03 -27.74 -11.89
CA ARG A 26 -13.32 -26.52 -12.66
C ARG A 26 -14.33 -25.68 -11.89
N PHE A 27 -13.89 -25.00 -10.84
CA PHE A 27 -14.64 -23.86 -10.33
C PHE A 27 -14.46 -22.70 -11.31
N ARG A 28 -15.40 -22.54 -12.24
CA ARG A 28 -15.83 -21.21 -12.66
C ARG A 28 -17.28 -21.08 -12.23
N LEU A 29 -17.47 -20.55 -11.04
CA LEU A 29 -18.75 -20.06 -10.55
C LEU A 29 -19.09 -18.76 -11.29
N SER A 30 -19.27 -18.83 -12.62
CA SER A 30 -19.76 -17.70 -13.41
C SER A 30 -21.29 -17.72 -13.43
N LEU A 31 -21.91 -17.46 -12.28
CA LEU A 31 -23.32 -17.06 -12.20
C LEU A 31 -23.52 -15.74 -11.43
N PHE A 32 -22.41 -15.06 -11.09
CA PHE A 32 -22.41 -13.68 -10.69
C PHE A 32 -21.31 -13.01 -11.51
N SER A 33 -21.61 -11.89 -12.15
CA SER A 33 -20.54 -11.04 -12.67
C SER A 33 -19.80 -10.55 -11.43
N ASP A 34 -18.61 -11.10 -11.17
CA ASP A 34 -17.72 -10.50 -10.17
C ASP A 34 -17.54 -9.03 -10.58
N PRO A 35 -17.66 -8.07 -9.64
CA PRO A 35 -17.47 -6.67 -9.97
C PRO A 35 -16.08 -6.48 -10.59
N PRO A 36 -15.91 -5.53 -11.53
CA PRO A 36 -14.68 -5.39 -12.31
C PRO A 36 -13.43 -5.23 -11.43
N GLU A 37 -13.57 -4.57 -10.28
CA GLU A 37 -12.50 -4.36 -9.30
C GLU A 37 -12.05 -5.67 -8.62
N ASP A 38 -12.97 -6.58 -8.30
CA ASP A 38 -12.63 -7.91 -7.76
C ASP A 38 -11.83 -8.72 -8.79
N THR A 39 -12.12 -8.53 -10.09
CA THR A 39 -11.33 -9.18 -11.16
C THR A 39 -9.93 -8.59 -11.30
N GLU A 40 -9.75 -7.29 -11.04
CA GLU A 40 -8.42 -6.65 -11.07
C GLU A 40 -7.58 -7.11 -9.88
N LEU A 41 -8.14 -7.07 -8.67
CA LEU A 41 -7.45 -7.49 -7.46
C LEU A 41 -7.08 -8.98 -7.52
N GLN A 42 -7.97 -9.83 -8.06
CA GLN A 42 -7.65 -11.24 -8.33
C GLN A 42 -6.51 -11.40 -9.34
N ARG A 43 -6.45 -10.58 -10.41
CA ARG A 43 -5.32 -10.60 -11.35
C ARG A 43 -4.01 -10.18 -10.68
N LYS A 44 -4.03 -9.16 -9.81
CA LYS A 44 -2.86 -8.73 -9.00
C LYS A 44 -2.39 -9.87 -8.10
N LEU A 45 -3.31 -10.54 -7.41
CA LEU A 45 -3.01 -11.72 -6.58
C LEU A 45 -2.37 -12.86 -7.39
N ASP A 46 -2.97 -13.25 -8.52
CA ASP A 46 -2.45 -14.32 -9.37
C ASP A 46 -1.08 -13.96 -9.99
N HIS A 47 -0.84 -12.67 -10.24
CA HIS A 47 0.46 -12.18 -10.65
C HIS A 47 1.50 -12.37 -9.54
N GLU A 48 1.21 -11.91 -8.32
CA GLU A 48 2.14 -12.01 -7.19
C GLU A 48 2.43 -13.47 -6.78
N ILE A 49 1.44 -14.37 -6.89
CA ILE A 49 1.67 -15.82 -6.67
C ILE A 49 2.71 -16.36 -7.65
N ARG A 50 2.61 -15.98 -8.94
CA ARG A 50 3.58 -16.39 -9.96
C ARG A 50 4.94 -15.73 -9.75
N MET A 51 4.98 -14.46 -9.35
CA MET A 51 6.23 -13.77 -9.00
C MET A 51 6.94 -14.46 -7.83
N ARG A 52 6.19 -14.85 -6.79
CA ARG A 52 6.71 -15.63 -5.66
C ARG A 52 7.30 -16.97 -6.11
N GLU A 53 6.60 -17.71 -6.96
CA GLU A 53 7.12 -18.99 -7.50
C GLU A 53 8.40 -18.78 -8.31
N GLY A 54 8.47 -17.71 -9.11
CA GLY A 54 9.68 -17.31 -9.84
C GLY A 54 10.83 -17.00 -8.90
N ALA A 55 10.60 -16.18 -7.87
CA ALA A 55 11.61 -15.82 -6.89
C ALA A 55 12.11 -17.04 -6.08
N CYS A 56 11.26 -18.04 -5.80
CA CYS A 56 11.69 -19.30 -5.17
C CYS A 56 12.67 -20.09 -6.07
N LYS A 57 12.39 -20.14 -7.38
CA LYS A 57 13.26 -20.80 -8.35
C LYS A 57 14.58 -20.06 -8.52
N LEU A 58 14.53 -18.73 -8.56
CA LEU A 58 15.73 -17.89 -8.60
C LEU A 58 16.59 -18.11 -7.35
N LEU A 59 15.99 -18.07 -6.16
CA LEU A 59 16.69 -18.30 -4.90
C LEU A 59 17.37 -19.68 -4.86
N ALA A 60 16.72 -20.73 -5.37
CA ALA A 60 17.30 -22.07 -5.47
C ALA A 60 18.47 -22.17 -6.47
N ALA A 61 18.56 -21.23 -7.42
CA ALA A 61 19.64 -21.16 -8.41
C ALA A 61 20.76 -20.16 -8.04
N CYS A 62 20.55 -19.33 -7.02
CA CYS A 62 21.54 -18.35 -6.58
C CYS A 62 22.82 -19.03 -6.10
N SER A 63 23.94 -18.65 -6.69
CA SER A 63 25.28 -19.06 -6.23
C SER A 63 25.97 -17.96 -5.44
N GLN A 64 25.58 -16.69 -5.65
CA GLN A 64 26.12 -15.53 -4.95
C GLN A 64 25.15 -15.06 -3.86
N ARG A 65 25.72 -14.57 -2.76
CA ARG A 65 24.95 -14.15 -1.58
C ARG A 65 24.08 -12.92 -1.83
N GLU A 66 24.56 -11.97 -2.60
CA GLU A 66 23.80 -10.77 -2.98
C GLU A 66 22.60 -11.11 -3.88
N GLN A 67 22.78 -12.03 -4.83
CA GLN A 67 21.67 -12.52 -5.66
C GLN A 67 20.61 -13.22 -4.80
N ALA A 68 21.05 -14.03 -3.82
CA ALA A 68 20.15 -14.68 -2.89
C ALA A 68 19.39 -13.68 -2.02
N LEU A 69 20.02 -12.57 -1.60
CA LEU A 69 19.37 -11.49 -0.86
C LEU A 69 18.28 -10.80 -1.69
N GLU A 70 18.55 -10.49 -2.95
CA GLU A 70 17.55 -9.85 -3.81
C GLU A 70 16.37 -10.78 -4.09
N ALA A 71 16.65 -12.08 -4.29
CA ALA A 71 15.60 -13.11 -4.44
C ALA A 71 14.77 -13.26 -3.16
N THR A 72 15.39 -13.27 -1.97
CA THR A 72 14.67 -13.29 -0.69
C THR A 72 13.85 -12.01 -0.48
N LYS A 73 14.40 -10.83 -0.80
CA LYS A 73 13.66 -9.56 -0.73
C LYS A 73 12.40 -9.64 -1.61
N SER A 74 12.56 -10.10 -2.86
CA SER A 74 11.44 -10.29 -3.78
C SER A 74 10.38 -11.24 -3.20
N LEU A 75 10.79 -12.34 -2.56
CA LEU A 75 9.87 -13.26 -1.87
C LEU A 75 9.11 -12.58 -0.73
N LEU A 76 9.80 -11.78 0.08
CA LEU A 76 9.19 -11.06 1.20
C LEU A 76 8.12 -10.07 0.68
N VAL A 77 8.47 -9.25 -0.30
CA VAL A 77 7.56 -8.27 -0.91
C VAL A 77 6.34 -8.98 -1.54
N CYS A 78 6.56 -10.05 -2.32
CA CYS A 78 5.48 -10.83 -2.91
C CYS A 78 4.55 -11.40 -1.83
N ASN A 79 5.11 -11.96 -0.74
CA ASN A 79 4.30 -12.51 0.35
C ASN A 79 3.44 -11.43 1.02
N SER A 80 4.00 -10.25 1.29
CA SER A 80 3.25 -9.12 1.85
C SER A 80 2.10 -8.69 0.92
N ARG A 81 2.35 -8.57 -0.39
CA ARG A 81 1.32 -8.25 -1.38
C ARG A 81 0.23 -9.32 -1.47
N ILE A 82 0.61 -10.60 -1.50
CA ILE A 82 -0.35 -11.72 -1.52
C ILE A 82 -1.26 -11.67 -0.29
N LEU A 83 -0.71 -11.48 0.91
CA LEU A 83 -1.49 -11.39 2.13
C LEU A 83 -2.44 -10.18 2.13
N SER A 84 -1.96 -9.02 1.67
CA SER A 84 -2.75 -7.80 1.52
C SER A 84 -3.94 -8.03 0.56
N TYR A 85 -3.68 -8.49 -0.66
CA TYR A 85 -4.72 -8.71 -1.67
C TYR A 85 -5.71 -9.82 -1.27
N MET A 86 -5.23 -10.90 -0.65
CA MET A 86 -6.12 -11.95 -0.13
C MET A 86 -7.03 -11.43 0.99
N GLY A 87 -6.49 -10.67 1.93
CA GLY A 87 -7.26 -10.07 3.02
C GLY A 87 -8.33 -9.11 2.49
N GLU A 88 -7.99 -8.30 1.50
CA GLU A 88 -8.92 -7.37 0.87
C GLU A 88 -10.02 -8.08 0.08
N LEU A 89 -9.68 -9.10 -0.72
CA LEU A 89 -10.68 -9.94 -1.41
C LEU A 89 -11.64 -10.60 -0.41
N GLN A 90 -11.14 -11.02 0.76
CA GLN A 90 -11.99 -11.59 1.79
C GLN A 90 -12.94 -10.54 2.39
N ARG A 91 -12.43 -9.35 2.74
CA ARG A 91 -13.27 -8.24 3.24
C ARG A 91 -14.39 -7.86 2.25
N ARG A 92 -14.07 -7.75 0.97
CA ARG A 92 -15.06 -7.42 -0.09
C ARG A 92 -16.13 -8.50 -0.22
N LYS A 93 -15.74 -9.78 -0.16
CA LYS A 93 -16.69 -10.91 -0.17
C LYS A 93 -17.61 -10.90 1.05
N GLU A 94 -17.08 -10.62 2.23
CA GLU A 94 -17.86 -10.51 3.47
C GLU A 94 -18.87 -9.35 3.40
N ALA A 95 -18.46 -8.19 2.89
CA ALA A 95 -19.34 -7.03 2.68
C ALA A 95 -20.49 -7.34 1.71
N GLN A 96 -20.20 -7.99 0.57
CA GLN A 96 -21.24 -8.37 -0.40
C GLN A 96 -22.26 -9.34 0.18
N VAL A 97 -21.82 -10.27 1.03
CA VAL A 97 -22.73 -11.21 1.72
C VAL A 97 -23.62 -10.46 2.72
N LEU A 98 -23.05 -9.52 3.47
CA LEU A 98 -23.78 -8.72 4.44
C LEU A 98 -24.84 -7.84 3.78
N GLU A 99 -24.50 -7.16 2.67
CA GLU A 99 -25.45 -6.36 1.90
C GLU A 99 -26.62 -7.19 1.36
N LYS A 100 -26.35 -8.41 0.86
CA LYS A 100 -27.38 -9.31 0.35
C LYS A 100 -28.30 -9.86 1.45
N THR A 101 -27.82 -9.92 2.69
CA THR A 101 -28.59 -10.42 3.85
C THR A 101 -29.41 -9.31 4.52
N GLY A 102 -29.08 -8.02 4.27
CA GLY A 102 -29.68 -6.87 4.95
C GLY A 102 -30.75 -6.07 4.19
N ARG A 103 -30.94 -6.25 2.87
CA ARG A 103 -31.87 -5.39 2.10
C ARG A 103 -33.31 -5.93 2.06
N ARG A 104 -34.23 -5.29 2.79
CA ARG A 104 -35.66 -5.25 2.41
C ARG A 104 -35.85 -4.20 1.28
N PRO A 105 -36.63 -4.47 0.21
CA PRO A 105 -36.62 -3.66 -1.02
C PRO A 105 -37.24 -2.26 -0.93
N SER A 106 -37.75 -1.83 0.22
CA SER A 106 -38.72 -0.72 0.32
C SER A 106 -38.30 0.46 1.17
N ASP A 107 -37.04 0.59 1.57
CA ASP A 107 -36.56 1.79 2.26
C ASP A 107 -35.60 2.55 1.33
N SER A 108 -35.99 3.78 0.97
CA SER A 108 -35.05 4.76 0.47
C SER A 108 -33.99 4.96 1.55
N GLY A 109 -32.88 4.24 1.42
CA GLY A 109 -31.79 4.27 2.39
C GLY A 109 -31.33 5.70 2.66
N PRO A 110 -30.68 5.94 3.81
CA PRO A 110 -30.07 7.23 4.09
C PRO A 110 -29.19 7.66 2.89
N PRO A 111 -29.14 8.97 2.58
CA PRO A 111 -28.32 9.47 1.48
C PRO A 111 -26.89 8.93 1.62
N ALA A 112 -26.29 8.54 0.49
CA ALA A 112 -24.92 8.04 0.48
C ALA A 112 -24.02 9.00 1.27
N GLU A 113 -23.36 8.47 2.29
CA GLU A 113 -22.44 9.23 3.11
C GLU A 113 -21.34 9.80 2.20
N ARG A 114 -21.19 11.12 2.18
CA ARG A 114 -20.22 11.77 1.30
C ARG A 114 -18.82 11.29 1.67
N SER A 115 -18.09 10.75 0.71
CA SER A 115 -16.69 10.38 0.87
C SER A 115 -15.79 11.51 0.39
N PRO A 116 -14.62 11.73 1.02
CA PRO A 116 -13.65 12.70 0.54
C PRO A 116 -13.06 12.25 -0.80
N CYS A 117 -12.64 13.19 -1.64
CA CYS A 117 -11.91 12.86 -2.85
C CYS A 117 -10.62 12.10 -2.55
N ARG A 118 -10.21 11.22 -3.46
CA ARG A 118 -8.87 10.62 -3.43
C ARG A 118 -7.81 11.66 -3.80
N GLY A 119 -6.55 11.27 -3.62
CA GLY A 119 -5.39 12.10 -3.88
C GLY A 119 -4.14 11.27 -4.08
N ARG A 120 -3.08 11.96 -4.48
CA ARG A 120 -1.75 11.37 -4.64
C ARG A 120 -0.94 11.65 -3.39
N VAL A 121 -0.25 10.65 -2.86
CA VAL A 121 0.74 10.81 -1.77
C VAL A 121 2.09 10.35 -2.28
N CYS A 122 3.13 11.15 -2.10
CA CYS A 122 4.48 10.81 -2.51
C CYS A 122 5.45 10.97 -1.35
N ILE A 123 6.32 9.98 -1.17
CA ILE A 123 7.42 9.99 -0.21
C ILE A 123 8.74 9.92 -0.96
N SER A 124 9.68 10.77 -0.55
CA SER A 124 10.98 10.99 -1.19
C SER A 124 12.04 11.34 -0.13
N ASP A 125 13.31 11.41 -0.55
CA ASP A 125 14.44 11.78 0.30
C ASP A 125 14.55 10.94 1.59
N LEU A 126 14.26 9.64 1.48
CA LEU A 126 14.27 8.70 2.60
C LEU A 126 15.70 8.47 3.10
N ARG A 127 15.97 8.91 4.32
CA ARG A 127 17.25 8.71 5.02
C ARG A 127 17.07 8.22 6.45
N ILE A 128 17.85 7.24 6.87
CA ILE A 128 17.81 6.68 8.23
C ILE A 128 19.19 6.83 8.87
N PRO A 129 19.37 7.77 9.82
CA PRO A 129 20.64 7.95 10.51
C PRO A 129 21.06 6.72 11.31
N LEU A 130 22.37 6.45 11.32
CA LEU A 130 23.03 5.36 12.03
C LEU A 130 23.74 5.89 13.28
N MET A 131 23.93 5.03 14.28
CA MET A 131 24.56 5.36 15.57
C MET A 131 25.67 4.35 15.92
N TRP A 132 26.73 4.33 15.13
CA TRP A 132 27.90 3.46 15.38
C TRP A 132 28.56 3.80 16.72
N LYS A 133 28.95 2.77 17.49
CA LYS A 133 29.74 2.96 18.71
C LYS A 133 31.22 3.16 18.35
N ASP A 134 31.94 3.96 19.14
CA ASP A 134 33.39 4.15 18.99
C ASP A 134 34.15 2.82 18.96
N THR A 135 33.70 1.84 19.76
CA THR A 135 34.30 0.50 19.79
C THR A 135 34.21 -0.24 18.46
N GLU A 136 33.15 -0.03 17.69
CA GLU A 136 32.91 -0.67 16.39
C GLU A 136 33.69 0.04 15.27
N TYR A 137 33.84 1.36 15.39
CA TYR A 137 34.60 2.17 14.45
C TYR A 137 36.11 1.93 14.56
N PHE A 138 36.66 1.91 15.78
CA PHE A 138 38.11 1.90 16.00
C PHE A 138 38.74 0.50 16.17
N LYS A 139 38.00 -0.52 16.63
CA LYS A 139 38.60 -1.83 16.98
C LYS A 139 38.57 -2.87 15.86
N ASN A 140 37.64 -2.80 14.91
CA ASN A 140 37.48 -3.83 13.88
C ASN A 140 38.28 -3.54 12.60
N LYS A 141 39.60 -3.36 12.66
CA LYS A 141 40.41 -2.89 11.50
C LYS A 141 40.47 -3.83 10.27
N GLY A 142 39.79 -4.99 10.27
CA GLY A 142 39.82 -5.98 9.18
C GLY A 142 38.47 -6.28 8.52
N ASP A 143 37.41 -6.50 9.30
CA ASP A 143 36.13 -7.01 8.77
C ASP A 143 35.07 -5.90 8.67
N LEU A 144 34.73 -5.50 7.44
CA LEU A 144 33.56 -4.68 7.17
C LEU A 144 32.34 -5.61 7.13
N HIS A 145 31.75 -5.87 8.30
CA HIS A 145 30.43 -6.47 8.34
C HIS A 145 29.49 -5.60 7.50
N ARG A 146 28.74 -6.26 6.59
CA ARG A 146 27.80 -5.59 5.71
C ARG A 146 26.39 -6.06 6.05
N TRP A 147 25.45 -5.13 6.00
CA TRP A 147 24.04 -5.39 6.16
C TRP A 147 23.32 -5.05 4.87
N ALA A 148 22.46 -5.94 4.40
CA ALA A 148 21.53 -5.66 3.34
C ALA A 148 20.25 -5.13 3.96
N VAL A 149 19.81 -3.94 3.54
CA VAL A 149 18.62 -3.28 4.07
C VAL A 149 17.72 -2.77 2.96
N PHE A 150 16.41 -2.78 3.20
CA PHE A 150 15.42 -2.12 2.34
C PHE A 150 14.19 -1.72 3.15
N LEU A 151 13.41 -0.77 2.63
CA LEU A 151 12.12 -0.39 3.19
C LEU A 151 10.98 -1.04 2.41
N LEU A 152 10.00 -1.57 3.14
CA LEU A 152 8.67 -1.89 2.64
C LEU A 152 7.71 -0.77 3.05
N LEU A 153 6.98 -0.21 2.09
CA LEU A 153 6.03 0.85 2.31
C LEU A 153 4.63 0.38 1.93
N GLN A 154 3.68 0.57 2.84
CA GLN A 154 2.29 0.16 2.65
C GLN A 154 1.34 1.33 2.87
N LEU A 155 0.48 1.60 1.88
CA LEU A 155 -0.65 2.52 1.97
C LEU A 155 -1.91 1.79 1.51
N GLY A 156 -2.74 1.38 2.47
CA GLY A 156 -3.91 0.54 2.19
C GLY A 156 -3.52 -0.80 1.56
N GLU A 157 -4.03 -1.07 0.35
CA GLU A 157 -3.70 -2.27 -0.44
C GLU A 157 -2.44 -2.12 -1.29
N ASP A 158 -1.93 -0.91 -1.48
CA ASP A 158 -0.73 -0.64 -2.28
C ASP A 158 0.54 -0.83 -1.44
N ILE A 159 1.41 -1.74 -1.89
CA ILE A 159 2.67 -2.08 -1.23
C ILE A 159 3.82 -1.90 -2.22
N GLN A 160 4.72 -0.97 -1.90
CA GLN A 160 5.92 -0.66 -2.66
C GLN A 160 7.17 -0.92 -1.82
N ASP A 161 8.32 -1.09 -2.46
CA ASP A 161 9.60 -1.34 -1.80
C ASP A 161 10.71 -0.46 -2.39
N THR A 162 11.73 -0.17 -1.58
CA THR A 162 12.93 0.53 -2.04
C THR A 162 13.94 -0.45 -2.63
N ASP A 163 14.95 0.07 -3.32
CA ASP A 163 16.08 -0.76 -3.72
C ASP A 163 16.84 -1.28 -2.47
N MET A 164 17.46 -2.46 -2.57
CA MET A 164 18.29 -3.00 -1.48
C MET A 164 19.61 -2.22 -1.43
N VAL A 165 19.99 -1.76 -0.23
CA VAL A 165 21.24 -1.04 0.01
C VAL A 165 22.14 -1.89 0.90
N LEU A 166 23.44 -1.92 0.56
CA LEU A 166 24.46 -2.50 1.43
C LEU A 166 25.00 -1.41 2.37
N VAL A 167 24.94 -1.68 3.66
CA VAL A 167 25.36 -0.76 4.73
C VAL A 167 26.57 -1.35 5.41
N ASP A 168 27.56 -0.51 5.68
CA ASP A 168 28.67 -0.82 6.57
C ASP A 168 29.00 0.39 7.46
N ARG A 169 29.96 0.21 8.36
CA ARG A 169 30.39 1.23 9.33
C ARG A 169 30.94 2.53 8.72
N THR A 170 31.15 2.60 7.41
CA THR A 170 31.62 3.83 6.74
C THR A 170 30.47 4.81 6.48
N LEU A 171 29.22 4.35 6.57
CA LEU A 171 28.02 5.16 6.34
C LEU A 171 27.54 5.83 7.63
N THR A 172 27.13 7.10 7.55
CA THR A 172 26.47 7.82 8.65
C THR A 172 24.96 7.65 8.67
N ASP A 173 24.38 7.31 7.52
CA ASP A 173 22.96 7.17 7.29
C ASP A 173 22.72 6.23 6.11
N ILE A 174 21.53 5.60 6.11
CA ILE A 174 21.04 4.79 5.00
C ILE A 174 20.21 5.70 4.11
N SER A 175 20.61 5.89 2.86
CA SER A 175 19.91 6.75 1.89
C SER A 175 19.25 5.91 0.79
N PHE A 176 17.95 6.10 0.57
CA PHE A 176 17.19 5.45 -0.51
C PHE A 176 16.86 6.47 -1.62
N GLN A 177 17.16 6.13 -2.87
CA GLN A 177 16.95 7.02 -4.03
C GLN A 177 15.51 6.96 -4.60
N ASN A 178 14.64 6.17 -3.98
CA ASN A 178 13.30 5.91 -4.49
C ASN A 178 12.34 7.07 -4.16
N ASN A 179 11.64 7.57 -5.19
CA ASN A 179 10.45 8.40 -5.03
C ASN A 179 9.23 7.51 -5.22
N LEU A 180 8.50 7.25 -4.13
CA LEU A 180 7.39 6.29 -4.13
C LEU A 180 6.08 7.07 -4.16
N LEU A 181 5.24 6.75 -5.14
CA LEU A 181 3.99 7.46 -5.44
C LEU A 181 2.80 6.53 -5.28
N PHE A 182 1.84 6.95 -4.46
CA PHE A 182 0.55 6.31 -4.26
C PHE A 182 -0.53 7.21 -4.86
N THR A 183 -1.41 6.68 -5.71
CA THR A 183 -2.36 7.50 -6.50
C THR A 183 -3.79 7.52 -5.97
N GLU A 184 -4.14 6.59 -5.08
CA GLU A 184 -5.51 6.38 -4.58
C GLU A 184 -5.60 6.60 -3.06
N ALA A 185 -4.83 7.54 -2.51
CA ALA A 185 -4.83 7.84 -1.08
C ALA A 185 -6.08 8.65 -0.69
N GLY A 186 -6.68 8.32 0.46
CA GLY A 186 -7.65 9.19 1.13
C GLY A 186 -6.95 10.11 2.15
N PRO A 187 -7.64 11.14 2.68
CA PRO A 187 -7.09 12.03 3.72
C PRO A 187 -6.84 11.32 5.07
N ASP A 188 -7.45 10.15 5.27
CA ASP A 188 -7.31 9.26 6.41
C ASP A 188 -6.20 8.22 6.24
N PHE A 189 -5.30 8.40 5.25
CA PHE A 189 -4.26 7.41 4.97
C PHE A 189 -3.33 7.15 6.17
N GLU A 190 -2.92 5.90 6.28
CA GLU A 190 -1.83 5.45 7.14
C GLU A 190 -0.75 4.83 6.27
N LEU A 191 0.34 5.58 6.06
CA LEU A 191 1.51 5.12 5.31
C LEU A 191 2.47 4.45 6.29
N ARG A 192 2.52 3.12 6.25
CA ARG A 192 3.42 2.34 7.09
C ARG A 192 4.77 2.15 6.41
N LEU A 193 5.85 2.42 7.14
CA LEU A 193 7.24 2.16 6.74
C LEU A 193 7.79 1.03 7.62
N GLU A 194 8.31 -0.02 6.99
CA GLU A 194 8.94 -1.16 7.66
C GLU A 194 10.36 -1.36 7.12
N LEU A 195 11.37 -1.18 7.97
CA LEU A 195 12.77 -1.38 7.63
C LEU A 195 13.15 -2.84 7.88
N TYR A 196 13.56 -3.53 6.82
CA TYR A 196 14.05 -4.89 6.88
C TYR A 196 15.56 -4.95 6.72
N GLY A 197 16.21 -5.84 7.46
CA GLY A 197 17.64 -6.06 7.41
C GLY A 197 18.06 -7.52 7.44
N ALA A 198 19.14 -7.84 6.75
CA ALA A 198 19.79 -9.14 6.75
C ALA A 198 21.31 -8.98 6.80
N CYS A 199 22.00 -9.77 7.63
CA CYS A 199 23.45 -9.78 7.65
C CYS A 199 24.00 -10.37 6.34
N VAL A 200 25.10 -9.81 5.83
CA VAL A 200 25.84 -10.29 4.66
C VAL A 200 27.17 -10.84 5.15
N GLU A 201 27.16 -11.86 6.00
CA GLU A 201 28.41 -12.53 6.38
C GLU A 201 28.99 -13.26 5.16
N GLU A 202 30.29 -13.08 4.97
CA GLU A 202 31.09 -13.82 3.99
C GLU A 202 31.45 -15.19 4.59
N GLU A 203 31.26 -16.26 3.82
CA GLU A 203 31.54 -17.63 4.25
C GLU A 203 33.07 -17.82 4.38
N GLY A 204 33.61 -17.50 5.57
CA GLY A 204 35.05 -17.31 5.75
C GLY A 204 35.60 -17.58 7.15
N ALA A 205 34.95 -18.36 8.02
CA ALA A 205 35.61 -19.00 9.17
C ALA A 205 34.76 -20.16 9.73
N LEU A 206 35.27 -21.39 9.62
CA LEU A 206 34.90 -22.59 10.40
C LEU A 206 33.65 -23.42 10.03
N ALA A 207 33.12 -23.37 8.80
CA ALA A 207 32.18 -24.39 8.31
C ALA A 207 32.86 -25.42 7.39
N GLY A 208 33.87 -26.13 7.90
CA GLY A 208 34.49 -27.25 7.20
C GLY A 208 33.59 -28.49 7.20
N ALA A 209 32.78 -28.68 6.15
CA ALA A 209 32.51 -29.98 5.53
C ALA A 209 31.60 -29.82 4.29
N PRO A 210 32.01 -30.27 3.09
CA PRO A 210 31.13 -30.27 1.93
C PRO A 210 30.06 -31.35 2.12
N LYS A 211 28.80 -30.95 2.33
CA LYS A 211 27.68 -31.90 2.32
C LYS A 211 27.45 -32.37 0.89
N ARG A 212 27.99 -33.56 0.65
CA ARG A 212 27.89 -34.40 -0.54
C ARG A 212 26.51 -34.27 -1.21
N LEU A 213 26.55 -33.91 -2.48
CA LEU A 213 25.44 -34.00 -3.43
C LEU A 213 24.86 -35.42 -3.42
N ALA A 214 23.74 -35.62 -2.73
CA ALA A 214 22.90 -36.79 -2.95
C ALA A 214 22.00 -36.49 -4.16
N THR A 215 22.51 -36.76 -5.35
CA THR A 215 21.71 -36.89 -6.55
C THR A 215 20.65 -37.98 -6.33
N LYS A 216 19.39 -37.58 -6.10
CA LYS A 216 18.23 -38.43 -6.35
C LYS A 216 17.40 -37.80 -7.46
N LEU A 217 17.85 -38.07 -8.68
CA LEU A 217 17.00 -38.05 -9.86
C LEU A 217 16.04 -39.24 -9.73
N SER A 218 14.75 -38.98 -9.53
CA SER A 218 13.71 -39.95 -9.87
C SER A 218 12.73 -39.30 -10.82
N SER A 219 13.10 -39.27 -12.10
CA SER A 219 12.20 -39.00 -13.20
C SER A 219 11.37 -40.27 -13.51
N SER A 220 10.06 -40.11 -13.33
CA SER A 220 8.97 -40.61 -14.19
C SER A 220 8.71 -42.11 -14.37
N LEU A 221 7.45 -42.49 -14.08
CA LEU A 221 6.48 -43.22 -14.94
C LEU A 221 5.71 -44.29 -14.14
N GLY A 222 4.38 -44.22 -14.14
CA GLY A 222 3.56 -45.38 -13.74
C GLY A 222 2.20 -45.06 -13.14
N ARG A 223 1.21 -44.87 -14.01
CA ARG A 223 -0.25 -44.82 -13.79
C ARG A 223 -0.74 -45.77 -12.68
N SER A 224 -1.55 -45.29 -11.73
CA SER A 224 -2.83 -45.92 -11.33
C SER A 224 -3.46 -45.30 -10.06
N SER A 225 -4.79 -45.20 -10.11
CA SER A 225 -5.77 -45.35 -9.02
C SER A 225 -5.57 -44.67 -7.67
N GLY A 226 -6.32 -43.59 -7.47
CA GLY A 226 -7.42 -43.57 -6.50
C GLY A 226 -7.11 -43.76 -5.01
N ARG A 227 -7.36 -42.68 -4.25
CA ARG A 227 -7.90 -42.66 -2.87
C ARG A 227 -6.88 -42.91 -1.74
N ARG A 228 -6.55 -41.84 -1.01
CA ARG A 228 -6.97 -41.58 0.39
C ARG A 228 -6.28 -40.31 0.92
N VAL A 229 -7.06 -39.24 1.08
CA VAL A 229 -6.77 -38.13 1.99
C VAL A 229 -7.69 -38.31 3.18
N ARG A 230 -7.12 -38.52 4.38
CA ARG A 230 -7.65 -38.09 5.68
C ARG A 230 -6.70 -38.55 6.79
N ALA A 231 -6.03 -37.61 7.44
CA ALA A 231 -5.76 -37.62 8.88
C ALA A 231 -5.09 -36.29 9.28
N SER A 232 -5.86 -35.39 9.89
CA SER A 232 -5.51 -34.73 11.17
C SER A 232 -6.42 -33.54 11.42
N LEU A 233 -7.52 -33.83 12.10
CA LEU A 233 -8.26 -32.97 13.04
C LEU A 233 -8.81 -34.04 14.01
N GLU A 234 -8.46 -34.10 15.29
CA GLU A 234 -8.54 -33.08 16.33
C GLU A 234 -7.62 -33.47 17.49
N SER A 235 -6.95 -32.50 18.11
CA SER A 235 -7.05 -32.30 19.56
C SER A 235 -6.73 -30.84 19.85
N ALA A 236 -7.72 -30.15 20.40
CA ALA A 236 -7.78 -28.70 20.54
C ALA A 236 -7.17 -28.22 21.86
N GLY A 237 -6.62 -27.01 21.83
CA GLY A 237 -6.36 -26.20 23.03
C GLY A 237 -5.55 -24.96 22.71
N GLY A 238 -6.19 -23.86 22.31
CA GLY A 238 -5.54 -22.55 22.25
C GLY A 238 -6.05 -21.64 21.15
N SER A 239 -6.67 -20.54 21.57
CA SER A 239 -7.08 -19.36 20.82
C SER A 239 -6.10 -18.89 19.73
N GLY A 240 -6.63 -18.42 18.60
CA GLY A 240 -5.89 -17.59 17.65
C GLY A 240 -6.17 -17.93 16.18
N SER A 241 -7.01 -17.13 15.54
CA SER A 241 -7.14 -17.02 14.08
C SER A 241 -5.76 -17.06 13.40
N SER A 242 -5.48 -18.11 12.63
CA SER A 242 -4.35 -18.14 11.70
C SER A 242 -4.91 -18.33 10.29
N PRO A 243 -4.68 -17.41 9.35
CA PRO A 243 -5.09 -17.64 7.96
C PRO A 243 -4.26 -18.79 7.38
N ILE A 244 -4.87 -19.52 6.44
CA ILE A 244 -4.25 -20.63 5.72
C ILE A 244 -2.95 -20.14 5.06
N LEU A 245 -1.80 -20.51 5.65
CA LEU A 245 -0.49 -20.24 5.09
C LEU A 245 -0.32 -21.08 3.82
N LEU A 246 -0.05 -20.43 2.69
CA LEU A 246 0.44 -21.13 1.50
C LEU A 246 1.74 -21.86 1.88
N PRO A 247 1.94 -23.12 1.47
CA PRO A 247 3.11 -23.89 1.89
C PRO A 247 4.39 -23.13 1.53
N THR A 248 5.17 -22.75 2.54
CA THR A 248 6.49 -22.16 2.34
C THR A 248 7.37 -23.22 1.70
N PRO A 249 7.85 -23.06 0.46
CA PRO A 249 8.82 -23.98 -0.08
C PRO A 249 10.08 -23.88 0.78
N ALA A 250 10.62 -25.02 1.22
CA ALA A 250 11.79 -25.11 2.08
C ALA A 250 13.09 -24.76 1.31
N VAL A 251 13.11 -23.62 0.64
CA VAL A 251 14.29 -23.10 -0.05
C VAL A 251 15.13 -22.39 1.00
N GLY A 252 16.30 -22.95 1.31
CA GLY A 252 17.30 -22.28 2.15
C GLY A 252 17.74 -20.98 1.48
N GLY A 253 17.78 -19.89 2.24
CA GLY A 253 18.18 -18.58 1.77
C GLY A 253 18.42 -17.63 2.94
N PRO A 254 19.03 -16.46 2.70
CA PRO A 254 19.20 -15.45 3.73
C PRO A 254 17.84 -15.00 4.26
N ARG A 255 17.79 -14.56 5.52
CA ARG A 255 16.57 -14.13 6.19
C ARG A 255 16.63 -12.64 6.51
N TYR A 256 15.64 -11.91 6.02
CA TYR A 256 15.36 -10.55 6.46
C TYR A 256 14.56 -10.57 7.75
N HIS A 257 14.90 -9.66 8.65
CA HIS A 257 14.19 -9.40 9.89
C HIS A 257 13.74 -7.95 9.91
N LEU A 258 12.58 -7.70 10.52
CA LEU A 258 12.11 -6.34 10.77
C LEU A 258 13.03 -5.70 11.81
N LEU A 259 13.66 -4.58 11.45
CA LEU A 259 14.58 -3.84 12.32
C LEU A 259 13.91 -2.66 13.01
N ALA A 260 13.02 -1.96 12.28
CA ALA A 260 12.29 -0.81 12.77
C ALA A 260 11.04 -0.54 11.93
N HIS A 261 10.08 0.21 12.46
CA HIS A 261 8.91 0.65 11.72
C HIS A 261 8.37 2.01 12.21
N THR A 262 7.58 2.68 11.37
CA THR A 262 6.80 3.87 11.74
C THR A 262 5.55 3.99 10.85
N THR A 263 4.61 4.85 11.24
CA THR A 263 3.40 5.14 10.46
C THR A 263 3.28 6.65 10.29
N LEU A 264 3.23 7.11 9.04
CA LEU A 264 3.03 8.50 8.68
C LEU A 264 1.58 8.71 8.23
N THR A 265 0.99 9.84 8.62
CA THR A 265 -0.40 10.19 8.30
C THR A 265 -0.46 11.57 7.66
N LEU A 266 -1.67 12.08 7.38
CA LEU A 266 -1.86 13.44 6.87
C LEU A 266 -1.15 14.51 7.72
N ALA A 267 -0.99 14.30 9.03
CA ALA A 267 -0.29 15.23 9.91
C ALA A 267 1.22 15.33 9.62
N ALA A 268 1.81 14.32 8.98
CA ALA A 268 3.22 14.32 8.56
C ALA A 268 3.44 15.01 7.22
N VAL A 269 2.38 15.35 6.47
CA VAL A 269 2.48 15.96 5.15
C VAL A 269 2.89 17.42 5.26
N GLN A 270 3.99 17.77 4.60
CA GLN A 270 4.46 19.15 4.47
C GLN A 270 5.32 19.31 3.21
N ASP A 271 5.36 20.53 2.67
CA ASP A 271 6.32 20.93 1.63
C ASP A 271 7.74 21.11 2.22
N GLY A 272 8.37 20.02 2.66
CA GLY A 272 9.71 20.07 3.26
C GLY A 272 10.22 18.72 3.77
N PHE A 273 11.49 18.70 4.13
CA PHE A 273 12.14 17.55 4.77
C PHE A 273 11.82 17.51 6.26
N ARG A 274 11.48 16.33 6.78
CA ARG A 274 11.13 16.14 8.20
C ARG A 274 11.77 14.89 8.77
N THR A 275 11.95 14.90 10.09
CA THR A 275 12.35 13.75 10.89
C THR A 275 11.13 13.18 11.61
N HIS A 276 11.02 11.86 11.60
CA HIS A 276 9.97 11.08 12.24
C HIS A 276 10.60 9.97 13.08
N ASP A 277 10.00 9.66 14.22
CA ASP A 277 10.49 8.61 15.10
C ASP A 277 10.26 7.23 14.49
N LEU A 278 11.23 6.34 14.71
CA LEU A 278 11.17 4.92 14.37
C LEU A 278 11.05 4.10 15.66
N THR A 279 10.09 3.19 15.68
CA THR A 279 10.02 2.16 16.70
C THR A 279 10.98 1.04 16.34
N LEU A 280 12.01 0.82 17.17
CA LEU A 280 13.01 -0.22 16.97
C LEU A 280 12.49 -1.59 17.42
N THR A 281 12.68 -2.61 16.59
CA THR A 281 12.27 -4.00 16.87
C THR A 281 13.46 -4.95 17.03
N SER A 282 14.67 -4.52 16.65
CA SER A 282 15.91 -5.29 16.82
C SER A 282 16.76 -4.79 17.98
N HIS A 283 17.49 -5.71 18.62
CA HIS A 283 18.36 -5.45 19.77
C HIS A 283 19.77 -5.99 19.51
N GLU A 284 20.78 -5.53 20.26
CA GLU A 284 22.22 -5.82 20.02
C GLU A 284 22.57 -7.30 19.95
N GLU A 285 21.78 -8.17 20.57
CA GLU A 285 21.97 -9.63 20.58
C GLU A 285 21.53 -10.31 19.28
N ASN A 286 20.84 -9.60 18.37
CA ASN A 286 20.38 -10.14 17.11
C ASN A 286 21.52 -10.11 16.07
N PRO A 287 21.82 -11.20 15.35
CA PRO A 287 22.85 -11.21 14.29
C PRO A 287 22.54 -10.26 13.12
N THR A 288 21.32 -9.73 13.03
CA THR A 288 20.92 -8.71 12.05
C THR A 288 20.79 -7.31 12.65
N TRP A 289 21.22 -7.13 13.91
CA TRP A 289 21.21 -5.83 14.55
C TRP A 289 22.03 -4.82 13.76
N LEU A 290 21.45 -3.66 13.54
CA LEU A 290 22.06 -2.51 12.90
C LEU A 290 21.85 -1.33 13.87
N PRO A 291 22.89 -0.53 14.17
CA PRO A 291 22.76 0.57 15.12
C PRO A 291 22.01 1.73 14.48
N LEU A 292 20.68 1.71 14.58
CA LEU A 292 19.80 2.77 14.10
C LEU A 292 19.71 3.89 15.13
N TYR A 293 19.70 5.14 14.68
CA TYR A 293 19.51 6.29 15.59
C TYR A 293 18.11 6.32 16.24
N GLY A 294 17.11 5.70 15.60
CA GLY A 294 15.73 5.72 16.05
C GLY A 294 14.85 6.75 15.34
N SER A 295 15.29 7.28 14.20
CA SER A 295 14.51 8.20 13.38
C SER A 295 14.65 7.90 11.88
N VAL A 296 13.63 8.24 11.11
CA VAL A 296 13.66 8.31 9.64
C VAL A 296 13.44 9.75 9.23
N CYS A 297 14.17 10.20 8.23
CA CYS A 297 13.96 11.49 7.61
C CYS A 297 13.41 11.31 6.19
N CYS A 298 12.44 12.11 5.80
CA CYS A 298 11.84 12.07 4.48
C CYS A 298 11.08 13.35 4.15
N ARG A 299 10.76 13.51 2.87
CA ARG A 299 9.79 14.49 2.38
C ARG A 299 8.51 13.75 1.99
N LEU A 300 7.41 14.07 2.68
CA LEU A 300 6.08 13.50 2.44
C LEU A 300 5.14 14.59 1.94
N VAL A 301 4.66 14.46 0.71
CA VAL A 301 3.78 15.42 0.04
C VAL A 301 2.47 14.76 -0.38
N ALA A 302 1.38 15.54 -0.41
CA ALA A 302 0.09 15.08 -0.90
C ALA A 302 -0.54 16.08 -1.87
N GLN A 303 -1.25 15.55 -2.88
CA GLN A 303 -2.00 16.30 -3.88
C GLN A 303 -3.43 15.75 -3.94
N PRO A 304 -4.40 16.41 -3.28
CA PRO A 304 -5.81 16.07 -3.41
C PRO A 304 -6.26 16.21 -4.88
N LEU A 305 -7.12 15.30 -5.36
CA LEU A 305 -7.64 15.40 -6.73
C LEU A 305 -8.47 16.67 -6.94
N CYS A 306 -9.20 17.12 -5.92
CA CYS A 306 -9.99 18.35 -5.97
C CYS A 306 -9.14 19.63 -6.21
N MET A 307 -7.84 19.58 -5.93
CA MET A 307 -6.90 20.69 -6.17
C MET A 307 -6.19 20.62 -7.52
N THR A 308 -6.18 19.44 -8.15
CA THR A 308 -5.36 19.18 -9.35
C THR A 308 -6.18 18.84 -10.59
N GLN A 309 -7.46 18.49 -10.42
CA GLN A 309 -8.37 18.11 -11.49
C GLN A 309 -9.70 18.89 -11.40
N PRO A 310 -10.34 19.19 -12.54
CA PRO A 310 -11.68 19.76 -12.52
C PRO A 310 -12.69 18.82 -11.85
N THR A 311 -13.29 19.23 -10.73
CA THR A 311 -14.29 18.42 -9.99
C THR A 311 -15.68 18.49 -10.62
N ALA A 312 -16.00 19.59 -11.30
CA ALA A 312 -17.23 19.80 -12.05
C ALA A 312 -17.01 20.77 -13.21
N SER A 313 -17.84 20.67 -14.25
CA SER A 313 -17.83 21.57 -15.40
C SER A 313 -19.25 21.85 -15.87
N GLY A 314 -19.50 23.07 -16.32
CA GLY A 314 -20.80 23.51 -16.82
C GLY A 314 -20.83 25.00 -17.12
N SER A 315 -21.97 25.48 -17.60
CA SER A 315 -22.19 26.91 -17.90
C SER A 315 -22.63 27.68 -16.66
N LEU A 316 -21.94 28.77 -16.35
CA LEU A 316 -22.32 29.77 -15.36
C LEU A 316 -22.25 31.16 -15.98
N ARG A 317 -23.30 31.97 -15.80
CA ARG A 317 -23.29 33.37 -16.22
C ARG A 317 -22.92 34.24 -15.02
N VAL A 318 -21.76 34.89 -15.08
CA VAL A 318 -21.36 35.88 -14.07
C VAL A 318 -22.30 37.08 -14.18
N GLN A 319 -23.00 37.40 -13.08
CA GLN A 319 -23.74 38.65 -13.01
C GLN A 319 -22.76 39.77 -12.64
N GLU A 320 -22.28 40.50 -13.65
CA GLU A 320 -21.61 41.79 -13.42
C GLU A 320 -22.61 42.78 -12.81
N THR A 321 -22.20 43.50 -11.78
CA THR A 321 -22.91 44.65 -11.23
C THR A 321 -22.94 45.78 -12.27
N ARG A 322 -23.84 45.68 -13.26
CA ARG A 322 -24.06 46.73 -14.25
C ARG A 322 -25.04 47.75 -13.69
N VAL A 323 -24.53 48.91 -13.31
CA VAL A 323 -25.37 50.08 -13.02
C VAL A 323 -26.05 50.50 -14.32
N ARG A 324 -27.35 50.23 -14.46
CA ARG A 324 -28.18 50.71 -15.58
C ARG A 324 -29.14 51.78 -15.05
N ALA A 325 -29.08 52.97 -15.63
CA ALA A 325 -30.15 53.96 -15.50
C ALA A 325 -31.20 53.65 -16.58
N GLY A 326 -32.36 53.12 -16.19
CA GLY A 326 -33.44 52.80 -17.12
C GLY A 326 -34.51 51.90 -16.48
N GLU A 327 -35.76 52.08 -16.92
CA GLU A 327 -36.96 51.45 -16.34
C GLU A 327 -36.91 49.92 -16.31
N LEU A 328 -37.53 49.39 -15.25
CA LEU A 328 -37.57 47.99 -14.88
C LEU A 328 -38.43 47.19 -15.88
N GLU A 329 -37.83 46.69 -16.96
CA GLU A 329 -38.45 45.61 -17.72
C GLU A 329 -38.59 44.39 -16.81
N GLN A 330 -39.84 44.09 -16.42
CA GLN A 330 -40.22 42.92 -15.66
C GLN A 330 -39.97 41.66 -16.49
N ALA A 331 -38.75 41.15 -16.47
CA ALA A 331 -38.44 39.82 -16.95
C ALA A 331 -39.03 38.78 -15.97
N ALA A 332 -39.88 37.93 -16.50
CA ALA A 332 -40.61 36.89 -15.79
C ALA A 332 -39.67 35.89 -15.07
N GLY A 333 -39.89 35.72 -13.76
CA GLY A 333 -39.26 34.70 -12.92
C GLY A 333 -37.96 35.14 -12.24
N ARG A 334 -37.82 34.85 -10.93
CA ARG A 334 -36.54 35.05 -10.21
C ARG A 334 -35.47 34.15 -10.86
N PRO A 335 -34.32 34.69 -11.30
CA PRO A 335 -33.26 33.87 -11.88
C PRO A 335 -32.68 32.91 -10.84
N PHE A 336 -32.37 31.67 -11.26
CA PHE A 336 -31.67 30.71 -10.42
C PHE A 336 -30.23 31.17 -10.23
N THR A 337 -29.89 31.62 -9.03
CA THR A 337 -28.61 32.26 -8.74
C THR A 337 -27.95 31.61 -7.53
N LEU A 338 -26.61 31.61 -7.53
CA LEU A 338 -25.78 31.24 -6.39
C LEU A 338 -24.73 32.34 -6.17
N SER A 339 -24.36 32.59 -4.92
CA SER A 339 -23.36 33.59 -4.58
C SER A 339 -22.16 32.94 -3.91
N ILE A 340 -20.96 33.24 -4.39
CA ILE A 340 -19.71 32.84 -3.76
C ILE A 340 -19.09 34.10 -3.16
N SER A 341 -18.87 34.11 -1.85
CA SER A 341 -18.20 35.18 -1.13
C SER A 341 -16.91 34.65 -0.53
N ASN A 342 -15.80 35.37 -0.74
CA ASN A 342 -14.55 35.14 -0.02
C ASN A 342 -14.18 36.38 0.80
N GLN A 343 -13.65 36.16 2.00
CA GLN A 343 -13.20 37.22 2.89
C GLN A 343 -11.67 37.31 2.84
N TYR A 344 -11.15 38.46 2.45
CA TYR A 344 -9.72 38.75 2.41
C TYR A 344 -9.44 39.90 3.39
N GLY A 345 -9.15 39.57 4.65
CA GLY A 345 -9.02 40.58 5.70
C GLY A 345 -10.37 41.24 6.02
N GLU A 346 -10.48 42.56 5.84
CA GLU A 346 -11.75 43.29 6.01
C GLU A 346 -12.61 43.36 4.74
N ASP A 347 -12.06 42.98 3.58
CA ASP A 347 -12.76 43.05 2.30
C ASP A 347 -13.52 41.74 2.00
N GLU A 348 -14.83 41.85 1.72
CA GLU A 348 -15.65 40.75 1.22
C GLU A 348 -15.80 40.85 -0.30
N LEU A 349 -15.19 39.92 -1.04
CA LEU A 349 -15.41 39.78 -2.47
C LEU A 349 -16.56 38.80 -2.70
N ARG A 350 -17.70 39.30 -3.19
CA ARG A 350 -18.87 38.48 -3.52
C ARG A 350 -19.15 38.47 -5.02
N HIS A 351 -19.24 37.27 -5.58
CA HIS A 351 -19.65 37.03 -6.96
C HIS A 351 -21.01 36.34 -6.99
N THR A 352 -21.95 36.89 -7.78
CA THR A 352 -23.25 36.26 -8.03
C THR A 352 -23.25 35.61 -9.41
N LEU A 353 -23.57 34.33 -9.46
CA LEU A 353 -23.60 33.52 -10.68
C LEU A 353 -25.05 33.10 -10.95
N GLN A 354 -25.44 33.14 -12.21
CA GLN A 354 -26.75 32.71 -12.69
C GLN A 354 -26.63 31.38 -13.44
N THR A 355 -27.54 30.45 -13.16
CA THR A 355 -27.67 29.17 -13.84
C THR A 355 -28.88 29.16 -14.78
N GLU A 356 -28.85 28.26 -15.76
CA GLU A 356 -29.89 28.14 -16.79
C GLU A 356 -31.18 27.46 -16.30
N SER A 357 -31.08 26.67 -15.22
CA SER A 357 -32.20 25.93 -14.65
C SER A 357 -32.02 25.64 -13.16
N ARG A 358 -33.12 25.27 -12.49
CA ARG A 358 -33.10 24.77 -11.10
C ARG A 358 -32.25 23.50 -10.95
N GLY A 359 -32.29 22.60 -11.93
CA GLY A 359 -31.46 21.39 -11.92
C GLY A 359 -29.97 21.73 -11.99
N ALA A 360 -29.58 22.66 -12.87
CA ALA A 360 -28.21 23.15 -12.94
C ALA A 360 -27.76 23.85 -11.65
N LEU A 361 -28.64 24.64 -11.02
CA LEU A 361 -28.37 25.24 -9.70
C LEU A 361 -28.06 24.17 -8.65
N GLN A 362 -28.87 23.12 -8.59
CA GLN A 362 -28.67 22.04 -7.64
C GLN A 362 -27.37 21.26 -7.91
N SER A 363 -27.07 20.93 -9.17
CA SER A 363 -25.81 20.28 -9.53
C SER A 363 -24.59 21.12 -9.15
N TRP A 364 -24.64 22.43 -9.37
CA TRP A 364 -23.57 23.35 -8.95
C TRP A 364 -23.43 23.44 -7.44
N MET A 365 -24.53 23.48 -6.69
CA MET A 365 -24.50 23.46 -5.23
C MET A 365 -23.88 22.17 -4.68
N GLU A 366 -24.26 21.01 -5.22
CA GLU A 366 -23.69 19.73 -4.83
C GLU A 366 -22.18 19.66 -5.14
N ALA A 367 -21.75 20.12 -6.31
CA ALA A 367 -20.34 20.17 -6.67
C ALA A 367 -19.52 21.08 -5.75
N LEU A 368 -20.03 22.28 -5.45
CA LEU A 368 -19.37 23.21 -4.53
C LEU A 368 -19.32 22.65 -3.10
N TRP A 369 -20.41 22.04 -2.62
CA TRP A 369 -20.42 21.40 -1.32
C TRP A 369 -19.45 20.22 -1.23
N GLN A 370 -19.34 19.41 -2.29
CA GLN A 370 -18.35 18.34 -2.34
C GLN A 370 -16.93 18.91 -2.32
N LEU A 371 -16.65 19.96 -3.10
CA LEU A 371 -15.34 20.62 -3.10
C LEU A 371 -14.97 21.16 -1.70
N PHE A 372 -15.88 21.87 -1.04
CA PHE A 372 -15.62 22.37 0.32
C PHE A 372 -15.44 21.24 1.34
N PHE A 373 -16.20 20.15 1.19
CA PHE A 373 -16.02 18.97 2.00
C PHE A 373 -14.63 18.37 1.77
N ASP A 374 -14.22 18.12 0.53
CA ASP A 374 -12.90 17.58 0.18
C ASP A 374 -11.77 18.44 0.76
N MET A 375 -11.85 19.77 0.57
CA MET A 375 -10.87 20.70 1.13
C MET A 375 -10.80 20.63 2.65
N SER A 376 -11.94 20.51 3.34
CA SER A 376 -11.97 20.38 4.80
C SER A 376 -11.30 19.10 5.31
N GLN A 377 -11.35 18.02 4.52
CA GLN A 377 -10.80 16.72 4.91
C GLN A 377 -9.29 16.64 4.62
N TRP A 378 -8.85 17.23 3.51
CA TRP A 378 -7.43 17.29 3.13
C TRP A 378 -6.64 18.39 3.84
N LYS A 379 -7.32 19.30 4.55
CA LYS A 379 -6.71 20.29 5.47
C LYS A 379 -5.60 21.10 4.79
N GLN A 380 -4.40 21.11 5.37
CA GLN A 380 -3.27 21.92 4.92
C GLN A 380 -2.80 21.57 3.50
N CYS A 381 -3.19 20.41 2.96
CA CYS A 381 -2.87 20.04 1.58
C CYS A 381 -3.67 20.83 0.53
N CYS A 382 -4.68 21.58 0.96
CA CYS A 382 -5.48 22.46 0.09
C CYS A 382 -5.06 23.93 0.16
N ASP A 383 -4.15 24.30 1.07
CA ASP A 383 -3.67 25.68 1.21
C ASP A 383 -2.70 26.04 0.07
N GLU A 384 -1.77 25.13 -0.25
CA GLU A 384 -0.84 25.27 -1.38
C GLU A 384 -0.58 23.90 -2.02
N ILE A 385 -0.60 23.85 -3.36
CA ILE A 385 -0.38 22.61 -4.10
C ILE A 385 1.11 22.22 -4.00
N MET A 386 1.38 21.21 -3.18
CA MET A 386 2.71 20.65 -3.03
C MET A 386 3.18 19.97 -4.32
N LYS A 387 4.46 20.13 -4.67
CA LYS A 387 5.04 19.50 -5.87
C LYS A 387 5.40 18.04 -5.62
N ILE A 388 4.90 17.16 -6.48
CA ILE A 388 5.33 15.75 -6.59
C ILE A 388 6.33 15.66 -7.73
N GLU A 389 7.60 15.39 -7.42
CA GLU A 389 8.64 15.15 -8.41
C GLU A 389 8.53 13.72 -8.95
N THR A 390 8.00 13.58 -10.17
CA THR A 390 8.04 12.29 -10.87
C THR A 390 9.48 11.98 -11.29
N PRO A 391 10.09 10.88 -10.82
CA PRO A 391 11.44 10.55 -11.23
C PRO A 391 11.49 10.29 -12.74
N ALA A 392 12.50 10.81 -13.41
CA ALA A 392 12.79 10.46 -14.80
C ALA A 392 13.04 8.94 -14.91
N PRO A 393 12.72 8.29 -16.06
CA PRO A 393 12.95 6.87 -16.24
C PRO A 393 14.42 6.51 -15.92
N ARG A 394 14.60 5.54 -15.02
CA ARG A 394 15.90 5.11 -14.45
C ARG A 394 16.94 4.90 -15.56
N LYS A 395 18.03 5.68 -15.51
CA LYS A 395 19.31 5.31 -16.18
C LYS A 395 20.02 4.26 -15.31
N PRO A 396 20.83 3.35 -15.91
CA PRO A 396 21.58 2.35 -15.15
C PRO A 396 22.49 3.01 -14.11
N PRO A 397 22.79 2.34 -12.97
CA PRO A 397 23.48 2.94 -11.85
C PRO A 397 24.84 3.50 -12.28
N GLN A 398 25.03 4.80 -12.15
CA GLN A 398 26.33 5.43 -12.26
C GLN A 398 27.09 5.25 -10.95
N VAL A 399 28.38 4.94 -11.09
CA VAL A 399 29.36 4.69 -10.02
C VAL A 399 29.33 5.83 -9.00
N LEU A 400 29.32 5.45 -7.71
CA LEU A 400 29.36 6.28 -6.50
C LEU A 400 29.87 7.72 -6.71
N ALA A 401 28.95 8.69 -6.69
CA ALA A 401 29.30 10.05 -6.30
C ALA A 401 29.46 10.09 -4.77
N LYS A 402 30.57 10.65 -4.29
CA LYS A 402 30.84 10.83 -2.85
C LYS A 402 29.67 11.61 -2.22
N GLN A 403 28.97 10.95 -1.30
CA GLN A 403 27.78 11.47 -0.62
C GLN A 403 28.15 12.54 0.40
N GLY A 404 27.38 13.63 0.45
CA GLY A 404 27.47 14.67 1.47
C GLY A 404 26.74 14.27 2.75
N SER A 405 27.24 14.74 3.90
CA SER A 405 26.69 14.40 5.22
C SER A 405 25.34 15.08 5.49
N LEU A 406 24.37 14.34 6.05
CA LEU A 406 23.07 14.84 6.52
C LEU A 406 23.16 16.09 7.43
N TYR A 407 24.22 16.19 8.24
CA TYR A 407 24.45 17.34 9.12
C TYR A 407 24.73 18.66 8.38
N HIS A 408 25.18 18.60 7.13
CA HIS A 408 25.37 19.81 6.30
C HIS A 408 24.08 20.30 5.66
N GLU A 409 23.09 19.43 5.46
CA GLU A 409 21.82 19.75 4.79
C GLU A 409 20.76 20.24 5.79
N MET A 410 20.76 19.72 7.03
CA MET A 410 19.85 20.12 8.11
C MET A 410 20.03 21.58 8.59
N GLY A 411 21.09 22.26 8.16
CA GLY A 411 21.40 23.66 8.54
C GLY A 411 20.88 24.71 7.54
N LYS A 412 20.10 24.30 6.54
CA LYS A 412 19.43 25.18 5.56
C LYS A 412 17.92 24.97 5.65
#